data_AF-A0A940RW36-F1
#
_entry.id   AF-A0A940RW36-F1
#
_cell.length_a   1.000
_cell.length_b   1.000
_cell.length_c   1.000
_cell.angle_alpha   90.00
_cell.angle_beta   90.00
_cell.angle_gamma   90.00
#
_symmetry.space_group_name_H-M   'P 1'
#
loop_
_entity.id
_entity.type
_entity.pdbx_description
1 polymer ?
#
loop_
_entity_poly.entity_id
_entity_poly.type
_entity_poly.pdbx_seq_one_letter_code
_entity_poly.pdbx_strand_id
1 'polypeptide(L)'
;MARNIAADGGPVYRAVLTSTPPGKPRATWREGPYATHGAARARVTFWTNHLRDADTGAPYASGYVERAESTWRPVDDDQPPAEQYRTDPDGRPTWHGTDVDGDRLLASVAVIPEQGPGVYFRTDPSGSSVPLDQLDAFIARLHTIADAARAATKEPRK
;
A
#
# COMPACT_ATOMS: atom_id res chain seq x y z
N MET A 1 20.08 2.46 12.00
CA MET A 1 20.14 1.27 11.13
C MET A 1 18.90 1.24 10.26
N ALA A 2 19.06 1.21 8.93
CA ALA A 2 17.96 1.08 7.99
C ALA A 2 17.30 -0.30 8.12
N ARG A 3 15.97 -0.35 8.09
CA ARG A 3 15.20 -1.59 8.15
C ARG A 3 14.96 -2.04 6.70
N ASN A 4 15.59 -3.14 6.29
CA ASN A 4 15.31 -3.75 4.99
C ASN A 4 13.95 -4.46 5.06
N ILE A 5 12.92 -3.84 4.49
CA ILE A 5 11.65 -4.51 4.18
C ILE A 5 11.85 -5.15 2.80
N ALA A 6 12.06 -6.46 2.75
CA ALA A 6 12.13 -7.19 1.49
C ALA A 6 10.73 -7.68 1.11
N ALA A 7 10.29 -7.32 -0.09
CA ALA A 7 9.19 -7.96 -0.79
C ALA A 7 9.72 -8.38 -2.17
N ASP A 8 10.64 -9.33 -2.18
CA ASP A 8 11.35 -9.86 -3.37
C ASP A 8 10.68 -11.13 -3.93
N GLY A 9 9.44 -11.43 -3.51
CA GLY A 9 8.71 -12.64 -3.90
C GLY A 9 9.16 -13.92 -3.20
N GLY A 10 10.16 -13.85 -2.31
CA GLY A 10 10.59 -14.96 -1.46
C GLY A 10 9.64 -15.22 -0.26
N PRO A 11 9.90 -16.28 0.52
CA PRO A 11 9.17 -16.52 1.75
C PRO A 11 9.39 -15.37 2.73
N VAL A 12 8.31 -14.87 3.31
CA VAL A 12 8.33 -13.85 4.36
C VAL A 12 8.11 -14.49 5.72
N TYR A 13 8.71 -13.90 6.74
CA TYR A 13 8.67 -14.40 8.11
C TYR A 13 8.05 -13.35 9.02
N ARG A 14 7.25 -13.76 10.01
CA ARG A 14 6.79 -12.86 11.08
C ARG A 14 7.06 -13.46 12.46
N ALA A 15 7.41 -12.60 13.40
CA ALA A 15 7.49 -12.97 14.81
C ALA A 15 6.08 -12.88 15.41
N VAL A 16 5.59 -13.98 15.98
CA VAL A 16 4.35 -14.01 16.76
C VAL A 16 4.74 -14.06 18.23
N LEU A 17 4.26 -13.07 18.98
CA LEU A 17 4.61 -12.87 20.38
C LEU A 17 3.36 -12.90 21.22
N THR A 18 3.42 -13.67 22.29
CA THR A 18 2.42 -13.67 23.36
C THR A 18 3.08 -13.16 24.62
N SER A 19 2.44 -12.22 25.31
CA SER A 19 2.81 -11.83 26.67
C SER A 19 1.64 -12.00 27.62
N THR A 20 1.96 -12.34 28.87
CA THR A 20 1.00 -12.31 29.98
C THR A 20 1.65 -11.58 31.16
N PRO A 21 1.71 -10.23 31.12
CA PRO A 21 2.32 -9.47 32.20
C PRO A 21 1.54 -9.68 33.52
N PRO A 22 2.20 -9.56 34.69
CA PRO A 22 1.53 -9.71 35.99
C PRO A 22 0.33 -8.78 36.13
N GLY A 23 -0.82 -9.34 36.52
CA GLY A 23 -2.06 -8.58 36.71
C GLY A 23 -2.68 -8.00 35.44
N LYS A 24 -2.16 -8.34 34.25
CA LYS A 24 -2.68 -7.87 32.96
C LYS A 24 -3.19 -9.03 32.11
N PRO A 25 -4.19 -8.79 31.25
CA PRO A 25 -4.64 -9.79 30.29
C PRO A 25 -3.51 -10.24 29.36
N ARG A 26 -3.59 -11.51 28.92
CA ARG A 26 -2.74 -12.05 27.87
C ARG A 26 -2.95 -11.27 26.57
N ALA A 27 -1.86 -10.82 25.95
CA ALA A 27 -1.87 -10.13 24.66
C ALA A 27 -1.02 -10.89 23.65
N THR A 28 -1.47 -10.92 22.39
CA THR A 28 -0.69 -11.46 21.27
C THR A 28 -0.52 -10.40 20.19
N TRP A 29 0.70 -10.20 19.72
CA TRP A 29 1.00 -9.29 18.62
C TRP A 29 1.94 -9.95 17.62
N ARG A 30 2.00 -9.35 16.43
CA ARG A 30 2.74 -9.87 15.28
C ARG A 30 3.66 -8.76 14.77
N GLU A 31 4.93 -9.08 14.54
CA GLU A 31 5.92 -8.15 13.99
C GLU A 31 6.52 -8.74 12.70
N GLY A 32 6.67 -7.93 11.66
CA GLY A 32 7.10 -8.34 10.32
C GLY A 32 6.28 -7.64 9.21
N PRO A 33 6.37 -8.09 7.95
CA PRO A 33 7.17 -9.23 7.48
C PRO A 33 8.68 -8.97 7.45
N TYR A 34 9.47 -10.03 7.62
CA TYR A 34 10.93 -10.04 7.49
C TYR A 34 11.37 -10.92 6.32
N ALA A 35 12.45 -10.52 5.68
CA ALA A 35 13.08 -11.25 4.58
C ALA A 35 13.69 -12.60 4.99
N THR A 36 14.04 -12.77 6.27
CA THR A 36 14.75 -13.97 6.74
C THR A 36 14.18 -14.48 8.05
N HIS A 37 14.19 -15.81 8.22
CA HIS A 37 13.83 -16.47 9.47
C HIS A 37 14.70 -15.97 10.63
N GLY A 38 15.99 -15.73 10.39
CA GLY A 38 16.93 -15.21 11.38
C GLY A 38 16.52 -13.83 11.93
N ALA A 39 16.08 -12.92 11.06
CA ALA A 39 15.59 -11.61 11.48
C ALA A 39 14.32 -11.72 12.34
N ALA A 40 13.34 -12.55 11.93
CA ALA A 40 12.14 -12.79 12.73
C ALA A 40 12.47 -13.42 14.11
N ARG A 41 13.38 -14.41 14.13
CA ARG A 41 13.80 -15.07 15.37
C ARG A 41 14.56 -14.14 16.32
N ALA A 42 15.36 -13.22 15.78
CA ALA A 42 16.03 -12.20 16.58
C ALA A 42 15.02 -11.31 17.32
N ARG A 43 13.87 -11.03 16.71
CA ARG A 43 12.80 -10.23 17.34
C ARG A 43 12.05 -11.02 18.41
N VAL A 44 11.78 -12.30 18.20
CA VAL A 44 11.26 -13.18 19.27
C VAL A 44 12.18 -13.14 20.49
N THR A 45 13.48 -13.34 20.27
CA THR A 45 14.50 -13.34 21.33
C THR A 45 14.58 -11.99 22.04
N PHE A 46 14.59 -10.90 21.27
CA PHE A 46 14.61 -9.54 21.82
C PHE A 46 13.44 -9.30 22.77
N TRP A 47 12.20 -9.58 22.33
CA TRP A 47 11.03 -9.31 23.15
C TRP A 47 10.90 -10.24 24.34
N THR A 48 11.23 -11.52 24.23
CA THR A 48 11.29 -12.43 25.38
C THR A 48 12.29 -11.94 26.43
N ASN A 49 13.42 -11.36 26.01
CA ASN A 49 14.40 -10.80 26.94
C ASN A 49 14.00 -9.42 27.48
N HIS A 50 13.35 -8.60 26.68
CA HIS A 50 12.93 -7.26 27.07
C HIS A 50 11.73 -7.27 28.02
N LEU A 51 10.81 -8.21 27.84
CA LEU A 51 9.59 -8.36 28.63
C LEU A 51 9.81 -9.37 29.76
N ARG A 52 10.66 -8.95 30.70
CA ARG A 52 10.92 -9.66 31.95
C ARG A 52 10.30 -8.93 33.11
N ASP A 53 9.83 -9.70 34.07
CA ASP A 53 9.39 -9.20 35.35
C ASP A 53 10.59 -8.60 36.10
N ALA A 54 10.42 -7.40 36.65
CA ALA A 54 11.53 -6.66 37.26
C ALA A 54 12.02 -7.31 38.57
N ASP A 55 11.12 -7.98 39.29
CA ASP A 55 11.39 -8.53 40.61
C ASP A 55 11.99 -9.96 40.52
N THR A 56 11.46 -10.77 39.61
CA THR A 56 11.87 -12.19 39.44
C THR A 56 12.83 -12.41 38.28
N GLY A 57 12.96 -11.44 37.36
CA GLY A 57 13.73 -11.58 36.12
C GLY A 57 13.13 -12.60 35.14
N ALA A 58 12.00 -13.21 35.47
CA ALA A 58 11.36 -14.23 34.65
C ALA A 58 10.71 -13.58 33.41
N PRO A 59 10.89 -14.15 32.21
CA PRO A 59 10.20 -13.65 31.04
C PRO A 59 8.70 -13.93 31.16
N TYR A 60 7.88 -12.92 30.92
CA TYR A 60 6.42 -13.10 30.79
C TYR A 60 5.96 -13.08 29.33
N ALA A 61 6.92 -13.10 28.39
CA ALA A 61 6.67 -13.17 26.96
C ALA A 61 7.38 -14.36 26.31
N SER A 62 6.67 -15.00 25.39
CA SER A 62 7.16 -16.09 24.55
C SER A 62 6.76 -15.83 23.10
N GLY A 63 7.47 -16.42 22.14
CA GLY A 63 7.07 -16.29 20.74
C GLY A 63 7.63 -17.39 19.86
N TYR A 64 7.15 -17.39 18.62
CA TYR A 64 7.60 -18.27 17.56
C TYR A 64 7.63 -17.51 16.23
N VAL A 65 8.27 -18.10 15.23
CA VAL A 65 8.32 -17.54 13.88
C VAL A 65 7.30 -18.27 13.02
N GLU A 66 6.48 -17.51 12.30
CA GLU A 66 5.66 -18.03 11.22
C GLU A 66 6.31 -17.68 9.88
N ARG A 67 6.23 -18.61 8.94
CA ARG A 67 6.62 -18.45 7.54
C ARG A 67 5.37 -18.39 6.69
N ALA A 68 5.34 -17.47 5.73
CA ALA A 68 4.36 -17.45 4.66
C ALA A 68 5.08 -17.32 3.32
N GLU A 69 4.51 -17.93 2.29
CA GLU A 69 4.95 -17.69 0.92
C GLU A 69 4.32 -16.39 0.41
N SER A 70 5.14 -15.55 -0.22
CA SER A 70 4.63 -14.36 -0.90
C SER A 70 3.93 -14.81 -2.17
N THR A 71 2.63 -14.55 -2.28
CA THR A 71 1.90 -14.71 -3.53
C THR A 71 1.65 -13.34 -4.13
N TRP A 72 2.20 -13.09 -5.31
CA TRP A 72 1.74 -12.00 -6.15
C TRP A 72 0.45 -12.44 -6.82
N ARG A 73 -0.62 -11.69 -6.58
CA ARG A 73 -1.82 -11.79 -7.42
C ARG A 73 -1.79 -10.60 -8.38
N PRO A 74 -2.07 -10.81 -9.67
CA PRO A 74 -2.54 -9.72 -10.51
C PRO A 74 -3.69 -9.04 -9.78
N VAL A 75 -3.72 -7.72 -9.78
CA VAL A 75 -4.96 -7.02 -9.48
C VAL A 75 -5.95 -7.47 -10.54
N ASP A 76 -7.07 -8.09 -10.14
CA ASP A 76 -8.08 -8.55 -11.10
C ASP A 76 -8.53 -7.35 -11.94
N ASP A 77 -8.29 -7.41 -13.26
CA ASP A 77 -8.79 -6.42 -14.23
C ASP A 77 -10.34 -6.36 -14.27
N ASP A 78 -11.00 -7.34 -13.63
CA ASP A 78 -12.46 -7.48 -13.48
C ASP A 78 -13.01 -6.85 -12.21
N GLN A 79 -12.20 -6.11 -11.43
CA GLN A 79 -12.75 -5.27 -10.38
C GLN A 79 -13.71 -4.27 -11.05
N PRO A 80 -15.00 -4.23 -10.65
CA PRO A 80 -15.93 -3.28 -11.23
C PRO A 80 -15.32 -1.89 -11.11
N PRO A 81 -15.41 -1.06 -12.15
CA PRO A 81 -14.73 0.21 -12.18
C PRO A 81 -15.02 0.93 -10.88
N ALA A 82 -13.96 1.26 -10.13
CA ALA A 82 -14.09 1.92 -8.84
C ALA A 82 -15.01 3.13 -9.02
N GLU A 83 -15.85 3.52 -8.05
CA GLU A 83 -16.76 4.69 -8.20
C GLU A 83 -16.03 5.97 -8.68
N GLN A 84 -14.72 5.99 -8.47
CA GLN A 84 -13.74 6.97 -8.89
C GLN A 84 -13.44 6.95 -10.40
N TYR A 85 -13.70 5.85 -11.11
CA TYR A 85 -13.56 5.76 -12.57
C TYR A 85 -14.76 6.38 -13.26
N ARG A 86 -14.49 7.44 -14.02
CA ARG A 86 -15.51 8.09 -14.85
C ARG A 86 -14.96 8.29 -16.26
N THR A 87 -15.85 8.69 -17.15
CA THR A 87 -15.48 9.27 -18.44
C THR A 87 -15.85 10.74 -18.45
N ASP A 88 -15.03 11.57 -19.09
CA ASP A 88 -15.42 12.94 -19.39
C ASP A 88 -16.53 12.96 -20.49
N PRO A 89 -17.11 14.13 -20.82
CA PRO A 89 -18.14 14.23 -21.86
C PRO A 89 -17.69 13.75 -23.24
N ASP A 90 -16.38 13.71 -23.50
CA ASP A 90 -15.78 13.21 -24.74
C ASP A 90 -15.48 11.70 -24.67
N GLY A 91 -15.92 11.01 -23.61
CA GLY A 91 -15.73 9.57 -23.40
C GLY A 91 -14.33 9.18 -22.94
N ARG A 92 -13.47 10.14 -22.58
CA ARG A 92 -12.08 9.86 -22.19
C ARG A 92 -12.01 9.41 -20.74
N PRO A 93 -11.08 8.50 -20.40
CA PRO A 93 -10.94 8.03 -19.04
C PRO A 93 -10.55 9.17 -18.09
N THR A 94 -11.21 9.22 -16.94
CA THR A 94 -10.86 10.08 -15.80
C THR A 94 -10.82 9.28 -14.50
N TRP A 95 -10.19 9.86 -13.48
CA TRP A 95 -10.26 9.45 -12.07
C TRP A 95 -10.76 10.61 -11.22
N HIS A 96 -11.75 10.34 -10.36
CA HIS A 96 -12.31 11.27 -9.39
C HIS A 96 -12.16 10.70 -7.98
N GLY A 97 -11.24 11.25 -7.18
CA GLY A 97 -11.08 10.96 -5.76
C GLY A 97 -11.69 12.04 -4.88
N THR A 98 -12.09 11.66 -3.67
CA THR A 98 -12.37 12.58 -2.56
C THR A 98 -11.68 12.00 -1.34
N ASP A 99 -10.85 12.79 -0.69
CA ASP A 99 -10.10 12.32 0.48
C ASP A 99 -10.89 12.45 1.78
N VAL A 100 -10.24 12.14 2.90
CA VAL A 100 -10.86 12.13 4.24
C VAL A 100 -11.35 13.50 4.69
N ASP A 101 -10.73 14.58 4.20
CA ASP A 101 -11.07 15.95 4.56
C ASP A 101 -12.01 16.60 3.53
N GLY A 102 -12.40 15.85 2.49
CA GLY A 102 -13.34 16.26 1.45
C GLY A 102 -12.67 16.92 0.24
N ASP A 103 -11.33 16.96 0.19
CA ASP A 103 -10.61 17.53 -0.93
C ASP A 103 -10.71 16.61 -2.15
N ARG A 104 -11.05 17.20 -3.29
CA ARG A 104 -11.28 16.45 -4.52
C ARG A 104 -10.01 16.36 -5.34
N LEU A 105 -9.75 15.19 -5.93
CA LEU A 105 -8.72 14.98 -6.94
C LEU A 105 -9.35 14.53 -8.26
N LEU A 106 -9.03 15.24 -9.33
CA LEU A 106 -9.30 14.84 -10.70
C LEU A 106 -7.98 14.50 -11.40
N ALA A 107 -7.92 13.34 -12.05
CA ALA A 107 -6.92 13.05 -13.07
C ALA A 107 -7.60 12.80 -14.42
N SER A 108 -7.12 13.42 -15.50
CA SER A 108 -7.71 13.28 -16.84
C SER A 108 -6.67 13.35 -17.95
N VAL A 109 -7.08 13.00 -19.16
CA VAL A 109 -6.26 13.16 -20.37
C VAL A 109 -5.93 14.63 -20.60
N ALA A 110 -4.70 14.91 -21.02
CA ALA A 110 -4.27 16.23 -21.47
C ALA A 110 -3.40 16.18 -22.72
N VAL A 111 -3.39 17.29 -23.44
CA VAL A 111 -2.39 17.59 -24.47
C VAL A 111 -1.72 18.89 -24.03
N ILE A 112 -0.45 18.78 -23.64
CA ILE A 112 0.35 19.90 -23.20
C ILE A 112 0.94 20.57 -24.44
N PRO A 113 0.66 21.87 -24.68
CA PRO A 113 1.27 22.60 -25.80
C PRO A 113 2.78 22.40 -25.81
N GLU A 114 3.33 22.13 -27.00
CA GLU A 114 4.78 21.93 -27.24
C GLU A 114 5.41 20.69 -26.60
N GLN A 115 4.76 20.02 -25.64
CA GLN A 115 5.27 18.83 -24.94
C GLN A 115 4.56 17.54 -25.34
N GLY A 116 3.35 17.64 -25.90
CA GLY A 116 2.57 16.48 -26.37
C GLY A 116 1.62 15.90 -25.31
N PRO A 117 1.26 14.61 -25.39
CA PRO A 117 0.25 14.03 -24.52
C PRO A 117 0.72 13.98 -23.06
N GLY A 118 -0.20 14.22 -22.12
CA GLY A 118 0.07 14.21 -20.70
C GLY A 118 -1.15 13.83 -19.86
N VAL A 119 -0.96 13.87 -18.55
CA VAL A 119 -2.02 13.67 -17.56
C VAL A 119 -2.23 14.98 -16.82
N TYR A 120 -3.45 15.49 -16.85
CA TYR A 120 -3.83 16.68 -16.09
C TYR A 120 -4.29 16.27 -14.69
N PHE A 121 -3.75 16.94 -13.68
CA PHE A 121 -4.17 16.82 -12.30
C PHE A 121 -4.83 18.12 -11.84
N ARG A 122 -5.97 18.00 -11.19
CA ARG A 122 -6.62 19.13 -10.51
C ARG A 122 -7.07 18.69 -9.13
N THR A 123 -6.71 19.48 -8.13
CA THR A 123 -7.30 19.37 -6.80
C THR A 123 -8.28 20.52 -6.57
N ASP A 124 -9.27 20.29 -5.73
CA ASP A 124 -10.17 21.35 -5.25
C ASP A 124 -10.75 21.00 -3.86
N PRO A 125 -10.37 21.71 -2.79
CA PRO A 125 -9.29 22.72 -2.63
C PRO A 125 -7.86 22.29 -3.02
N SER A 126 -6.88 23.17 -2.79
CA SER A 126 -5.46 22.87 -3.04
C SER A 126 -4.93 21.83 -2.05
N GLY A 127 -4.43 20.71 -2.60
CA GLY A 127 -4.08 19.54 -1.81
C GLY A 127 -5.19 18.50 -1.88
N SER A 128 -4.82 17.23 -2.04
CA SER A 128 -5.73 16.09 -1.89
C SER A 128 -4.89 14.84 -1.68
N SER A 129 -5.33 13.97 -0.78
CA SER A 129 -4.63 12.74 -0.42
C SER A 129 -5.26 11.52 -1.08
N VAL A 130 -4.44 10.60 -1.58
CA VAL A 130 -4.92 9.28 -2.03
C VAL A 130 -4.67 8.27 -0.91
N PRO A 131 -5.72 7.66 -0.34
CA PRO A 131 -5.58 6.58 0.65
C PRO A 131 -4.73 5.42 0.12
N LEU A 132 -3.93 4.79 0.98
CA LEU A 132 -3.01 3.71 0.56
C LEU A 132 -3.74 2.49 -0.03
N ASP A 133 -4.96 2.21 0.40
CA ASP A 133 -5.82 1.16 -0.13
C ASP A 133 -6.42 1.49 -1.51
N GLN A 134 -6.36 2.76 -1.93
CA GLN A 134 -6.77 3.22 -3.26
C GLN A 134 -5.57 3.50 -4.19
N LEU A 135 -4.34 3.45 -3.66
CA LEU A 135 -3.13 3.86 -4.39
C LEU A 135 -2.91 3.01 -5.65
N ASP A 136 -3.07 1.69 -5.55
CA ASP A 136 -2.87 0.79 -6.70
C ASP A 136 -3.91 1.05 -7.80
N ALA A 137 -5.18 1.24 -7.42
CA ALA A 137 -6.26 1.56 -8.35
C ALA A 137 -6.07 2.92 -9.03
N PHE A 138 -5.54 3.90 -8.30
CA PHE A 138 -5.18 5.21 -8.84
C PHE A 138 -4.02 5.09 -9.84
N ILE A 139 -2.93 4.39 -9.50
CA ILE A 139 -1.79 4.17 -10.39
C ILE A 139 -2.21 3.44 -11.67
N ALA A 140 -3.00 2.37 -11.56
CA ALA A 140 -3.53 1.64 -12.70
C ALA A 140 -4.35 2.55 -13.64
N ARG A 141 -5.16 3.46 -13.07
CA ARG A 141 -5.93 4.41 -13.86
C ARG A 141 -5.06 5.47 -14.52
N LEU A 142 -3.99 5.93 -13.87
CA LEU A 142 -3.03 6.85 -14.50
C LEU A 142 -2.39 6.23 -15.74
N HIS A 143 -2.08 4.93 -15.73
CA HIS A 143 -1.63 4.22 -16.93
C HIS A 143 -2.69 4.24 -18.04
N THR A 144 -3.95 3.94 -17.71
CA THR A 144 -5.07 4.00 -18.67
C THR A 144 -5.25 5.40 -19.27
N ILE A 145 -5.17 6.44 -18.45
CA ILE A 145 -5.29 7.84 -18.87
C ILE A 145 -4.10 8.21 -19.78
N ALA A 146 -2.89 7.80 -19.42
CA ALA A 146 -1.69 8.04 -20.23
C ALA A 146 -1.79 7.36 -21.61
N ASP A 147 -2.29 6.13 -21.68
CA ASP A 147 -2.48 5.43 -22.94
C ASP A 147 -3.55 6.09 -23.82
N ALA A 148 -4.66 6.54 -23.22
CA ALA A 148 -5.68 7.32 -23.93
C ALA A 148 -5.11 8.65 -24.46
N ALA A 149 -4.28 9.35 -23.68
CA ALA A 149 -3.62 10.58 -24.12
C ALA A 149 -2.70 10.34 -25.32
N ARG A 150 -1.93 9.25 -25.29
CA ARG A 150 -1.07 8.83 -26.42
C ARG A 150 -1.87 8.42 -27.65
N ALA A 151 -3.05 7.82 -27.48
CA ALA A 151 -3.92 7.45 -28.59
C ALA A 151 -4.57 8.68 -29.25
N ALA A 152 -5.05 9.63 -28.44
CA ALA A 152 -5.70 10.86 -28.91
C ALA A 152 -4.80 11.77 -29.76
N THR A 153 -3.47 11.60 -29.67
CA THR A 153 -2.47 12.32 -30.48
C THR A 153 -2.08 11.59 -31.77
N LYS A 154 -2.48 10.31 -31.93
CA LYS A 154 -2.21 9.49 -33.13
C LYS A 154 -3.32 9.57 -34.18
N GLU A 155 -4.52 10.04 -33.82
CA GLU A 155 -5.56 10.29 -34.82
C GLU A 155 -5.21 11.55 -35.64
N PRO A 156 -5.15 11.46 -36.97
CA PRO A 156 -5.03 12.65 -37.80
C PRO A 156 -6.29 13.50 -37.58
N ARG A 157 -6.12 14.76 -37.17
CA ARG A 157 -7.19 15.75 -37.23
C ARG A 157 -7.76 15.74 -38.65
N LYS A 158 -9.01 15.27 -38.79
CA LYS A 158 -9.79 15.46 -40.02
C LYS A 158 -10.12 16.93 -40.20
#